data_AF-A0A963NYW8-F1
#
_entry.id   AF-A0A963NYW8-F1
#
_cell.length_a   1.000
_cell.length_b   1.000
_cell.length_c   1.000
_cell.angle_alpha   90.00
_cell.angle_beta   90.00
_cell.angle_gamma   90.00
#
_symmetry.space_group_name_H-M   'P 1'
#
loop_
_entity.id
_entity.type
_entity.pdbx_description
1 polymer ?
#
loop_
_entity_poly.entity_id
_entity_poly.type
_entity_poly.pdbx_seq_one_letter_code
_entity_poly.pdbx_strand_id
1 'polypeptide(L)'
;MSSDDVYRTLTARQLRAWTEDESRVMRLRTNRDLLPSGHLAARVPVLVEWRSSRLDGEAPFLLLRNVNYGGSPLERTTVLHSVRMPLDGLAHVELTMVPLGPGGGRGPVQHGHLRFVFEAARRPVMLDLDGSPVGADARLDDLVLSWEPWRFRDDRFSFVKALGDDFDLCLRAYAGAQRYLEDVLDGHEWWSYRLRLPGGAEGALELLRVALAMGDGAARHTLARLLDQVPADWLGAAPAGAGVEADGGPGDDWEALRRRIETPGPLAFHGPELAPEELTYQTLVRSCAAMARYTVLLTARRLVDRGLADGVDPAKLPEPALGVTEPWMQAIPKADLRGLFMRAPSALRYIARNPRVLPNLIPGELDAAGLLVRKGRKPWLLKYGAKGLRPYSSQGARRFEP
;
A
#
# COMPACT_ATOMS: atom_id res chain seq x y z
N MET A 1 -21.35 -29.48 -3.41
CA MET A 1 -20.53 -28.64 -2.51
C MET A 1 -21.25 -27.32 -2.36
N SER A 2 -21.58 -26.94 -1.13
CA SER A 2 -22.21 -25.65 -0.83
C SER A 2 -21.26 -24.51 -1.23
N SER A 3 -21.79 -23.38 -1.68
CA SER A 3 -20.98 -22.17 -1.98
C SER A 3 -20.19 -21.65 -0.78
N ASP A 4 -20.51 -22.11 0.43
CA ASP A 4 -19.84 -21.71 1.68
C ASP A 4 -18.54 -22.50 1.96
N ASP A 5 -18.24 -23.59 1.24
CA ASP A 5 -16.99 -24.36 1.40
C ASP A 5 -15.75 -23.69 0.77
N VAL A 6 -15.91 -22.52 0.12
CA VAL A 6 -14.83 -21.88 -0.66
C VAL A 6 -14.02 -20.87 0.16
N TYR A 7 -14.61 -20.28 1.20
CA TYR A 7 -14.03 -19.19 2.00
C TYR A 7 -13.84 -19.60 3.46
N ARG A 8 -12.72 -19.16 4.04
CA ARG A 8 -12.46 -19.27 5.49
C ARG A 8 -12.58 -17.88 6.11
N THR A 9 -13.64 -17.66 6.89
CA THR A 9 -13.78 -16.43 7.68
C THR A 9 -13.02 -16.57 9.00
N LEU A 10 -12.10 -15.65 9.27
CA LEU A 10 -11.32 -15.61 10.52
C LEU A 10 -12.20 -15.18 11.69
N THR A 11 -12.12 -15.90 12.81
CA THR A 11 -12.85 -15.60 14.05
C THR A 11 -12.20 -14.45 14.84
N ALA A 12 -12.96 -13.79 15.72
CA ALA A 12 -12.43 -12.75 16.62
C ALA A 12 -11.21 -13.25 17.41
N ARG A 13 -11.28 -14.47 17.95
CA ARG A 13 -10.15 -15.13 18.63
C ARG A 13 -8.94 -15.36 17.73
N GLN A 14 -9.13 -15.75 16.46
CA GLN A 14 -8.01 -15.90 15.52
C GLN A 14 -7.38 -14.56 15.16
N LEU A 15 -8.18 -13.50 15.02
CA LEU A 15 -7.69 -12.14 14.79
C LEU A 15 -6.96 -11.62 16.03
N ARG A 16 -7.53 -11.82 17.22
CA ARG A 16 -6.92 -11.47 18.49
C ARG A 16 -5.62 -12.22 18.67
N ALA A 17 -5.59 -13.54 18.50
CA ALA A 17 -4.36 -14.34 18.53
C ALA A 17 -3.33 -13.86 17.50
N TRP A 18 -3.76 -13.51 16.29
CA TRP A 18 -2.85 -12.91 15.31
C TRP A 18 -2.28 -11.55 15.77
N THR A 19 -3.03 -10.77 16.55
CA THR A 19 -2.54 -9.51 17.12
C THR A 19 -1.76 -9.66 18.43
N GLU A 20 -2.12 -10.62 19.30
CA GLU A 20 -1.67 -10.76 20.70
C GLU A 20 -0.77 -11.97 20.94
N ASP A 21 -1.08 -13.08 20.27
CA ASP A 21 -0.43 -14.37 20.50
C ASP A 21 0.73 -14.51 19.52
N GLU A 22 1.85 -14.00 19.99
CA GLU A 22 3.22 -14.15 19.49
C GLU A 22 3.68 -15.63 19.47
N SER A 23 2.83 -16.58 19.08
CA SER A 23 3.19 -18.00 18.92
C SER A 23 2.90 -18.57 17.53
N ARG A 24 2.21 -17.84 16.63
CA ARG A 24 1.77 -18.38 15.34
C ARG A 24 1.91 -17.39 14.17
N VAL A 25 2.84 -17.69 13.27
CA VAL A 25 2.86 -17.11 11.92
C VAL A 25 1.63 -17.60 11.15
N MET A 26 0.65 -16.73 10.93
CA MET A 26 -0.56 -17.10 10.19
C MET A 26 -0.31 -17.00 8.69
N ARG A 27 -0.23 -18.16 8.03
CA ARG A 27 -0.24 -18.24 6.56
C ARG A 27 -1.67 -18.01 6.06
N LEU A 28 -1.83 -17.04 5.15
CA LEU A 28 -3.11 -16.63 4.60
C LEU A 28 -3.24 -17.04 3.14
N ARG A 29 -4.42 -17.49 2.73
CA ARG A 29 -4.83 -17.67 1.33
C ARG A 29 -5.31 -16.34 0.78
N THR A 30 -4.63 -15.84 -0.25
CA THR A 30 -4.83 -14.49 -0.80
C THR A 30 -6.18 -14.26 -1.47
N ASN A 31 -6.93 -15.32 -1.71
CA ASN A 31 -8.23 -15.30 -2.38
C ASN A 31 -9.33 -16.07 -1.64
N ARG A 32 -9.11 -16.49 -0.38
CA ARG A 32 -10.08 -17.32 0.37
C ARG A 32 -10.23 -16.97 1.84
N ASP A 33 -9.20 -16.37 2.44
CA ASP A 33 -9.29 -16.00 3.85
C ASP A 33 -9.91 -14.61 3.99
N LEU A 34 -11.02 -14.56 4.71
CA LEU A 34 -11.81 -13.36 4.91
C LEU A 34 -11.76 -12.90 6.36
N LEU A 35 -11.74 -11.58 6.56
CA LEU A 35 -12.20 -10.98 7.80
C LEU A 35 -13.72 -11.15 7.91
N PRO A 36 -14.30 -11.11 9.12
CA PRO A 36 -15.75 -11.14 9.32
C PRO A 36 -16.54 -10.12 8.49
N SER A 37 -15.94 -8.99 8.15
CA SER A 37 -16.52 -7.96 7.28
C SER A 37 -16.52 -8.30 5.78
N GLY A 38 -16.09 -9.51 5.40
CA GLY A 38 -15.96 -9.96 4.01
C GLY A 38 -14.72 -9.43 3.26
N HIS A 39 -13.80 -8.76 3.96
CA HIS A 39 -12.54 -8.28 3.37
C HIS A 39 -11.51 -9.40 3.30
N LEU A 40 -10.64 -9.41 2.28
CA LEU A 40 -9.56 -10.39 2.23
C LEU A 40 -8.52 -10.11 3.33
N ALA A 41 -8.32 -11.07 4.24
CA ALA A 41 -7.38 -10.94 5.35
C ALA A 41 -5.93 -10.74 4.87
N ALA A 42 -5.55 -11.42 3.78
CA ALA A 42 -4.24 -11.28 3.15
C ALA A 42 -3.94 -9.87 2.60
N ARG A 43 -4.97 -9.03 2.46
CA ARG A 43 -4.89 -7.67 1.93
C ARG A 43 -5.03 -6.60 3.01
N VAL A 44 -4.94 -6.98 4.28
CA VAL A 44 -4.97 -6.04 5.39
C VAL A 44 -3.95 -4.90 5.15
N PRO A 45 -4.29 -3.65 5.50
CA PRO A 45 -3.36 -2.55 5.40
C PRO A 45 -2.12 -2.75 6.29
N VAL A 46 -1.02 -2.11 5.90
CA VAL A 46 0.12 -1.89 6.80
C VAL A 46 -0.35 -1.03 7.96
N LEU A 47 0.09 -1.38 9.17
CA LEU A 47 -0.13 -0.57 10.37
C LEU A 47 1.22 -0.18 10.96
N VAL A 48 1.27 0.97 11.60
CA VAL A 48 2.45 1.43 12.32
C VAL A 48 2.21 1.30 13.82
N GLU A 49 3.12 0.58 14.50
CA GLU A 49 3.09 0.46 15.96
C GLU A 49 3.83 1.65 16.57
N TRP A 50 3.16 2.81 16.62
CA TRP A 50 3.76 4.09 17.01
C TRP A 50 4.36 4.07 18.43
N ARG A 51 3.70 3.42 19.39
CA ARG A 51 4.13 3.36 20.80
C ARG A 51 5.45 2.62 20.99
N SER A 52 5.66 1.59 20.20
CA SER A 52 6.86 0.76 20.26
C SER A 52 7.92 1.18 19.24
N SER A 53 7.65 2.25 18.48
CA SER A 53 8.60 2.85 17.54
C SER A 53 9.41 3.96 18.22
N ARG A 54 10.61 4.23 17.68
CA ARG A 54 11.49 5.30 18.16
C ARG A 54 11.87 6.21 16.99
N LEU A 55 11.33 7.42 16.95
CA LEU A 55 11.49 8.31 15.79
C LEU A 55 12.80 9.13 15.81
N ASP A 56 13.44 9.21 16.96
CA ASP A 56 14.59 10.05 17.27
C ASP A 56 15.63 9.34 18.15
N GLY A 57 16.76 10.01 18.40
CA GLY A 57 17.86 9.47 19.20
C GLY A 57 18.76 8.47 18.44
N GLU A 58 19.50 7.66 19.19
CA GLU A 58 20.45 6.70 18.61
C GLU A 58 19.71 5.51 17.98
N ALA A 59 19.99 5.21 16.71
CA ALA A 59 19.34 4.13 15.94
C ALA A 59 17.78 4.22 15.92
N PRO A 60 17.22 5.28 15.31
CA PRO A 60 15.77 5.45 15.20
C PRO A 60 15.16 4.37 14.30
N PHE A 61 13.95 3.90 14.65
CA PHE A 61 13.23 2.87 13.90
C PHE A 61 11.71 3.02 13.98
N LEU A 62 11.03 2.47 12.98
CA LEU A 62 9.58 2.22 12.99
C LEU A 62 9.31 0.72 13.08
N LEU A 63 8.29 0.34 13.82
CA LEU A 63 7.71 -1.00 13.78
C LEU A 63 6.51 -1.01 12.84
N LEU A 64 6.63 -1.75 11.75
CA LEU A 64 5.57 -1.96 10.78
C LEU A 64 4.94 -3.33 11.01
N ARG A 65 3.60 -3.39 10.97
CA ARG A 65 2.84 -4.63 10.98
C ARG A 65 2.26 -4.88 9.59
N ASN A 66 1.98 -6.14 9.28
CA ASN A 66 1.36 -6.57 8.02
C ASN A 66 2.22 -6.35 6.78
N VAL A 67 3.54 -6.50 6.89
CA VAL A 67 4.44 -6.49 5.72
C VAL A 67 4.34 -7.84 5.01
N ASN A 68 3.99 -7.83 3.73
CA ASN A 68 3.84 -9.04 2.91
C ASN A 68 5.21 -9.56 2.49
N TYR A 69 5.55 -10.76 2.97
CA TYR A 69 6.73 -11.48 2.53
C TYR A 69 6.57 -12.97 2.77
N GLY A 70 6.96 -13.80 1.81
CA GLY A 70 6.85 -15.25 1.90
C GLY A 70 5.49 -15.78 1.46
N GLY A 71 5.32 -17.10 1.56
CA GLY A 71 4.24 -17.82 0.91
C GLY A 71 4.57 -18.16 -0.55
N SER A 72 3.55 -18.36 -1.37
CA SER A 72 3.68 -18.78 -2.75
C SER A 72 2.56 -18.15 -3.59
N PRO A 73 2.90 -17.30 -4.59
CA PRO A 73 1.92 -16.74 -5.51
C PRO A 73 1.16 -17.82 -6.29
N LEU A 74 1.85 -18.92 -6.66
CA LEU A 74 1.25 -20.06 -7.36
C LEU A 74 0.19 -20.77 -6.50
N GLU A 75 0.49 -20.92 -5.21
CA GLU A 75 -0.46 -21.50 -4.25
C GLU A 75 -1.45 -20.46 -3.69
N ARG A 76 -1.36 -19.21 -4.13
CA ARG A 76 -2.16 -18.08 -3.63
C ARG A 76 -2.08 -17.95 -2.12
N THR A 77 -0.86 -17.93 -1.59
CA THR A 77 -0.60 -17.78 -0.16
C THR A 77 0.39 -16.66 0.11
N THR A 78 0.21 -15.99 1.24
CA THR A 78 1.12 -14.96 1.75
C THR A 78 1.31 -15.12 3.25
N VAL A 79 2.37 -14.51 3.76
CA VAL A 79 2.63 -14.35 5.20
C VAL A 79 2.79 -12.87 5.49
N LEU A 80 2.23 -12.45 6.62
CA LEU A 80 2.25 -11.07 7.09
C LEU A 80 3.21 -10.98 8.27
N HIS A 81 4.30 -10.23 8.07
CA HIS A 81 5.37 -10.07 9.05
C HIS A 81 5.28 -8.73 9.78
N SER A 82 5.88 -8.73 10.98
CA SER A 82 6.27 -7.50 11.66
C SER A 82 7.69 -7.15 11.27
N VAL A 83 7.99 -5.88 11.04
CA VAL A 83 9.29 -5.42 10.57
C VAL A 83 9.77 -4.25 11.42
N ARG A 84 11.00 -4.36 11.95
CA ARG A 84 11.75 -3.23 12.51
C ARG A 84 12.52 -2.55 11.39
N MET A 85 12.09 -1.37 11.01
CA MET A 85 12.65 -0.59 9.92
C MET A 85 13.50 0.58 10.48
N PRO A 86 14.81 0.60 10.25
CA PRO A 86 15.66 1.74 10.63
C PRO A 86 15.30 2.99 9.82
N LEU A 87 15.26 4.15 10.46
CA LEU A 87 14.97 5.44 9.80
C LEU A 87 16.21 6.10 9.20
N ASP A 88 17.41 5.67 9.62
CA ASP A 88 18.71 6.12 9.13
C ASP A 88 19.26 5.23 8.00
N GLY A 89 18.49 4.24 7.54
CA GLY A 89 18.93 3.24 6.58
C GLY A 89 18.53 3.48 5.12
N LEU A 90 17.74 4.51 4.84
CA LEU A 90 17.16 4.73 3.52
C LEU A 90 18.20 5.28 2.53
N ALA A 91 18.51 4.52 1.47
CA ALA A 91 19.45 4.92 0.43
C ALA A 91 18.77 5.80 -0.63
N HIS A 92 17.61 5.38 -1.13
CA HIS A 92 16.81 6.13 -2.10
C HIS A 92 15.39 5.62 -2.22
N VAL A 93 14.56 6.37 -2.94
CA VAL A 93 13.17 6.02 -3.25
C VAL A 93 12.96 5.98 -4.76
N GLU A 94 12.16 5.04 -5.22
CA GLU A 94 11.76 4.90 -6.62
C GLU A 94 10.24 4.98 -6.73
N LEU A 95 9.74 5.81 -7.66
CA LEU A 95 8.38 5.67 -8.17
C LEU A 95 8.39 4.56 -9.21
N THR A 96 7.68 3.47 -8.94
CA THR A 96 7.60 2.33 -9.84
C THR A 96 6.24 2.28 -10.51
N MET A 97 6.27 2.23 -11.84
CA MET A 97 5.10 2.09 -12.70
C MET A 97 5.10 0.69 -13.34
N VAL A 98 4.00 -0.03 -13.20
CA VAL A 98 3.84 -1.41 -13.64
C VAL A 98 2.69 -1.49 -14.64
N PRO A 99 2.98 -1.58 -15.96
CA PRO A 99 1.95 -1.66 -16.99
C PRO A 99 1.15 -2.95 -16.89
N LEU A 100 -0.18 -2.82 -16.82
CA LEU A 100 -1.09 -3.96 -16.68
C LEU A 100 -1.69 -4.46 -18.01
N GLY A 101 -1.39 -3.77 -19.11
CA GLY A 101 -1.96 -4.06 -20.43
C GLY A 101 -1.00 -3.76 -21.57
N PRO A 102 -1.46 -3.91 -22.83
CA PRO A 102 -0.64 -3.64 -24.01
C PRO A 102 -0.15 -2.17 -24.02
N GLY A 103 1.06 -1.95 -24.55
CA GLY A 103 1.70 -0.62 -24.60
C GLY A 103 2.84 -0.40 -23.61
N GLY A 104 3.13 -1.37 -22.73
CA GLY A 104 4.28 -1.31 -21.81
C GLY A 104 4.29 -0.02 -20.97
N GLY A 105 5.45 0.58 -20.72
CA GLY A 105 5.58 1.79 -19.90
C GLY A 105 4.77 3.01 -20.37
N ARG A 106 4.19 2.96 -21.58
CA ARG A 106 3.31 4.01 -22.13
C ARG A 106 1.82 3.65 -22.11
N GLY A 107 1.47 2.44 -21.66
CA GLY A 107 0.09 1.98 -21.59
C GLY A 107 -0.76 2.86 -20.66
N PRO A 108 -2.06 3.02 -20.95
CA PRO A 108 -2.95 3.89 -20.18
C PRO A 108 -3.38 3.30 -18.82
N VAL A 109 -3.20 1.98 -18.64
CA VAL A 109 -3.51 1.28 -17.38
C VAL A 109 -2.21 0.81 -16.77
N GLN A 110 -1.86 1.39 -15.63
CA GLN A 110 -0.65 1.06 -14.89
C GLN A 110 -0.97 0.97 -13.41
N HIS A 111 -0.35 0.01 -12.74
CA HIS A 111 -0.20 0.02 -11.31
C HIS A 111 0.97 0.96 -10.93
N GLY A 112 0.88 1.63 -9.78
CA GLY A 112 1.91 2.57 -9.32
C GLY A 112 2.19 2.39 -7.83
N HIS A 113 3.46 2.33 -7.45
CA HIS A 113 3.88 2.14 -6.06
C HIS A 113 5.20 2.85 -5.75
N LEU A 114 5.46 3.08 -4.48
CA LEU A 114 6.71 3.66 -3.98
C LEU A 114 7.59 2.55 -3.42
N ARG A 115 8.84 2.48 -3.89
CA ARG A 115 9.84 1.51 -3.43
C ARG A 115 10.93 2.25 -2.67
N PHE A 116 11.13 1.87 -1.42
CA PHE A 116 12.11 2.42 -0.49
C PHE A 116 13.27 1.44 -0.37
N VAL A 117 14.45 1.82 -0.88
CA VAL A 117 15.64 0.96 -0.94
C VAL A 117 16.59 1.33 0.19
N PHE A 118 17.08 0.33 0.92
CA PHE A 118 17.92 0.53 2.10
C PHE A 118 19.39 0.22 1.85
N GLU A 119 20.27 0.90 2.58
CA GLU A 119 21.69 0.58 2.64
C GLU A 119 21.90 -0.82 3.24
N ALA A 120 22.83 -1.60 2.68
CA ALA A 120 23.03 -3.01 3.06
C ALA A 120 23.29 -3.23 4.56
N ALA A 121 23.96 -2.26 5.20
CA ALA A 121 24.28 -2.29 6.63
C ALA A 121 23.06 -1.95 7.53
N ARG A 122 22.08 -1.21 7.01
CA ARG A 122 20.94 -0.64 7.73
C ARG A 122 19.61 -1.08 7.11
N ARG A 123 19.47 -2.39 6.90
CA ARG A 123 18.29 -3.02 6.31
C ARG A 123 17.17 -3.22 7.35
N PRO A 124 15.89 -3.07 6.97
CA PRO A 124 14.77 -3.54 7.75
C PRO A 124 14.93 -5.01 8.12
N VAL A 125 14.47 -5.36 9.32
CA VAL A 125 14.56 -6.71 9.87
C VAL A 125 13.16 -7.21 10.16
N MET A 126 12.79 -8.34 9.56
CA MET A 126 11.60 -9.09 9.92
C MET A 126 11.77 -9.65 11.32
N LEU A 127 10.74 -9.46 12.13
CA LEU A 127 10.71 -9.91 13.51
C LEU A 127 9.95 -11.22 13.62
N ASP A 128 10.55 -12.16 14.34
CA ASP A 128 9.85 -13.26 14.94
C ASP A 128 9.02 -12.73 16.12
N LEU A 129 8.30 -13.64 16.73
CA LEU A 129 7.24 -13.34 17.64
C LEU A 129 7.77 -12.76 18.96
N ASP A 130 8.94 -13.20 19.42
CA ASP A 130 9.64 -12.62 20.59
C ASP A 130 10.35 -11.28 20.29
N GLY A 131 10.17 -10.72 19.10
CA GLY A 131 10.81 -9.49 18.64
C GLY A 131 12.27 -9.66 18.20
N SER A 132 12.80 -10.89 18.19
CA SER A 132 14.08 -11.25 17.59
C SER A 132 13.96 -11.35 16.05
N PRO A 133 15.06 -11.39 15.28
CA PRO A 133 14.99 -11.57 13.83
C PRO A 133 14.44 -12.96 13.42
N VAL A 134 13.65 -13.03 12.33
CA VAL A 134 13.18 -14.30 11.72
C VAL A 134 14.34 -15.06 11.07
N GLY A 135 15.20 -15.68 11.89
CA GLY A 135 16.35 -16.46 11.43
C GLY A 135 17.42 -15.64 10.70
N ALA A 136 18.28 -16.35 9.96
CA ALA A 136 19.49 -15.79 9.35
C ALA A 136 19.20 -14.82 8.18
N ASP A 137 18.10 -15.00 7.46
CA ASP A 137 17.72 -14.23 6.26
C ASP A 137 16.61 -13.20 6.54
N ALA A 138 16.50 -12.72 7.79
CA ALA A 138 15.45 -11.80 8.22
C ALA A 138 15.51 -10.39 7.58
N ARG A 139 16.56 -10.07 6.82
CA ARG A 139 16.81 -8.71 6.33
C ARG A 139 16.16 -8.46 4.98
N LEU A 140 15.50 -7.31 4.85
CA LEU A 140 14.87 -6.86 3.62
C LEU A 140 15.72 -5.78 2.95
N ASP A 141 15.98 -5.89 1.65
CA ASP A 141 16.75 -4.87 0.92
C ASP A 141 15.89 -3.63 0.60
N ASP A 142 14.58 -3.80 0.52
CA ASP A 142 13.62 -2.73 0.27
C ASP A 142 12.22 -3.03 0.81
N LEU A 143 11.41 -1.98 0.84
CA LEU A 143 9.98 -2.04 1.09
C LEU A 143 9.23 -1.37 -0.06
N VAL A 144 8.16 -2.01 -0.51
CA VAL A 144 7.24 -1.45 -1.49
C VAL A 144 5.95 -1.07 -0.78
N LEU A 145 5.58 0.20 -0.86
CA LEU A 145 4.30 0.72 -0.39
C LEU A 145 3.38 0.95 -1.58
N SER A 146 2.21 0.32 -1.55
CA SER A 146 1.25 0.34 -2.64
C SER A 146 -0.17 0.56 -2.13
N TRP A 147 -0.85 1.55 -2.70
CA TRP A 147 -2.25 1.84 -2.40
C TRP A 147 -3.15 0.91 -3.22
N GLU A 148 -3.97 0.11 -2.55
CA GLU A 148 -4.76 -0.94 -3.17
C GLU A 148 -6.23 -0.90 -2.71
N PRO A 149 -7.14 -1.49 -3.51
CA PRO A 149 -8.49 -1.81 -3.04
C PRO A 149 -8.50 -3.07 -2.16
N TRP A 150 -9.24 -3.04 -1.04
CA TRP A 150 -9.25 -4.14 -0.07
C TRP A 150 -10.38 -5.17 -0.30
N ARG A 151 -11.57 -4.77 -0.75
CA ARG A 151 -12.80 -5.59 -0.75
C ARG A 151 -13.02 -6.57 -1.92
N PHE A 152 -11.97 -7.10 -2.57
CA PHE A 152 -12.19 -8.06 -3.66
C PHE A 152 -12.65 -9.43 -3.16
N ARG A 153 -13.97 -9.63 -3.04
CA ARG A 153 -14.57 -10.95 -2.93
C ARG A 153 -14.61 -11.56 -4.34
N ASP A 154 -13.73 -12.52 -4.59
CA ASP A 154 -13.78 -13.49 -5.71
C ASP A 154 -13.20 -13.04 -7.06
N ASP A 155 -12.66 -11.82 -7.16
CA ASP A 155 -12.37 -11.21 -8.46
C ASP A 155 -10.90 -10.90 -8.72
N ARG A 156 -10.49 -11.08 -9.98
CA ARG A 156 -9.37 -10.31 -10.54
C ARG A 156 -9.76 -8.84 -10.52
N PHE A 157 -8.79 -7.93 -10.40
CA PHE A 157 -9.06 -6.50 -10.46
C PHE A 157 -9.91 -6.17 -11.71
N SER A 158 -11.04 -5.51 -11.50
CA SER A 158 -11.92 -5.04 -12.57
C SER A 158 -11.92 -3.52 -12.58
N PHE A 159 -11.39 -2.95 -13.67
CA PHE A 159 -11.37 -1.50 -13.88
C PHE A 159 -12.78 -0.90 -13.81
N VAL A 160 -13.77 -1.60 -14.38
CA VAL A 160 -15.18 -1.16 -14.40
C VAL A 160 -15.78 -1.15 -13.00
N LYS A 161 -15.54 -2.19 -12.19
CA LYS A 161 -16.04 -2.24 -10.81
C LYS A 161 -15.40 -1.16 -9.95
N ALA A 162 -14.09 -0.96 -10.11
CA ALA A 162 -13.32 0.02 -9.35
C ALA A 162 -13.43 1.47 -9.87
N LEU A 163 -14.31 1.74 -10.84
CA LEU A 163 -14.71 3.11 -11.19
C LEU A 163 -15.74 3.67 -10.21
N GLY A 164 -16.46 2.80 -9.48
CA GLY A 164 -17.24 3.19 -8.32
C GLY A 164 -16.39 3.26 -7.04
N ASP A 165 -17.05 3.63 -5.95
CA ASP A 165 -16.45 3.80 -4.62
C ASP A 165 -16.67 2.58 -3.71
N ASP A 166 -16.92 1.41 -4.31
CA ASP A 166 -17.33 0.20 -3.57
C ASP A 166 -16.17 -0.47 -2.80
N PHE A 167 -14.93 -0.07 -3.07
CA PHE A 167 -13.74 -0.63 -2.44
C PHE A 167 -13.13 0.33 -1.44
N ASP A 168 -12.77 -0.19 -0.26
CA ASP A 168 -11.96 0.55 0.69
C ASP A 168 -10.53 0.72 0.15
N LEU A 169 -10.02 1.94 0.24
CA LEU A 169 -8.63 2.28 -0.05
C LEU A 169 -7.76 1.81 1.12
N CYS A 170 -6.70 1.05 0.83
CA CYS A 170 -5.75 0.62 1.84
C CYS A 170 -4.31 0.78 1.35
N LEU A 171 -3.40 1.21 2.23
CA LEU A 171 -1.98 1.13 1.95
C LEU A 171 -1.46 -0.25 2.36
N ARG A 172 -0.82 -0.96 1.44
CA ARG A 172 -0.15 -2.23 1.72
C ARG A 172 1.36 -2.09 1.64
N ALA A 173 2.06 -2.83 2.50
CA ALA A 173 3.50 -2.94 2.49
C ALA A 173 3.93 -4.34 2.08
N TYR A 174 4.99 -4.42 1.28
CA TYR A 174 5.60 -5.66 0.80
C TYR A 174 7.10 -5.55 0.95
N ALA A 175 7.77 -6.66 1.25
CA ALA A 175 9.15 -6.81 0.82
C ALA A 175 9.14 -6.80 -0.72
N GLY A 176 10.01 -6.02 -1.35
CA GLY A 176 9.89 -5.87 -2.79
C GLY A 176 10.20 -7.15 -3.56
N ALA A 177 10.91 -8.14 -2.97
CA ALA A 177 11.15 -9.46 -3.56
C ALA A 177 9.85 -10.22 -3.78
N GLN A 178 8.97 -10.15 -2.78
CA GLN A 178 7.63 -10.71 -2.88
C GLN A 178 6.85 -9.99 -3.99
N ARG A 179 6.82 -8.65 -3.95
CA ARG A 179 6.03 -7.87 -4.89
C ARG A 179 6.49 -8.05 -6.34
N TYR A 180 7.80 -8.04 -6.57
CA TYR A 180 8.39 -8.24 -7.88
C TYR A 180 8.08 -9.62 -8.43
N LEU A 181 8.18 -10.66 -7.60
CA LEU A 181 7.86 -12.02 -8.00
C LEU A 181 6.39 -12.14 -8.43
N GLU A 182 5.47 -11.56 -7.66
CA GLU A 182 4.04 -11.52 -8.00
C GLU A 182 3.79 -10.85 -9.36
N ASP A 183 4.33 -9.64 -9.57
CA ASP A 183 4.13 -8.90 -10.83
C ASP A 183 4.78 -9.62 -12.04
N VAL A 184 5.98 -10.19 -11.88
CA VAL A 184 6.68 -10.87 -12.99
C VAL A 184 6.03 -12.20 -13.36
N LEU A 185 5.48 -12.95 -12.39
CA LEU A 185 4.72 -14.18 -12.69
C LEU A 185 3.46 -13.88 -13.50
N ASP A 186 2.88 -12.69 -13.34
CA ASP A 186 1.77 -12.20 -14.16
C ASP A 186 2.23 -11.53 -15.48
N GLY A 187 3.55 -11.54 -15.76
CA GLY A 187 4.13 -11.03 -16.99
C GLY A 187 4.33 -9.51 -17.01
N HIS A 188 4.27 -8.85 -15.85
CA HIS A 188 4.41 -7.41 -15.73
C HIS A 188 5.87 -7.01 -15.40
N GLU A 189 6.38 -5.99 -16.10
CA GLU A 189 7.69 -5.41 -15.86
C GLU A 189 7.58 -4.10 -15.07
N TRP A 190 8.59 -3.80 -14.26
CA TRP A 190 8.66 -2.54 -13.52
C TRP A 190 9.43 -1.47 -14.28
N TRP A 191 8.86 -0.27 -14.34
CA TRP A 191 9.47 0.94 -14.86
C TRP A 191 9.66 1.91 -13.69
N SER A 192 10.86 1.89 -13.11
CA SER A 192 11.17 2.57 -11.86
C SER A 192 11.98 3.84 -12.11
N TYR A 193 11.51 4.96 -11.57
CA TYR A 193 12.13 6.26 -11.66
C TYR A 193 12.69 6.65 -10.29
N ARG A 194 14.00 6.90 -10.21
CA ARG A 194 14.61 7.35 -8.95
C ARG A 194 14.14 8.76 -8.63
N LEU A 195 13.58 8.94 -7.45
CA LEU A 195 13.09 10.23 -6.99
C LEU A 195 14.26 11.10 -6.48
N ARG A 196 14.15 12.41 -6.72
CA ARG A 196 14.98 13.46 -6.15
C ARG A 196 14.11 14.35 -5.29
N LEU A 197 13.92 13.96 -4.03
CA LEU A 197 13.20 14.77 -3.06
C LEU A 197 14.11 15.90 -2.58
N PRO A 198 13.59 17.13 -2.37
CA PRO A 198 14.36 18.17 -1.70
C PRO A 198 14.80 17.71 -0.31
N GLY A 199 15.99 18.13 0.13
CA GLY A 199 16.64 17.65 1.35
C GLY A 199 17.29 16.27 1.23
N GLY A 200 17.32 15.68 0.03
CA GLY A 200 17.98 14.40 -0.24
C GLY A 200 17.44 13.25 0.62
N ALA A 201 18.27 12.72 1.51
CA ALA A 201 17.90 11.63 2.41
C ALA A 201 16.81 12.03 3.42
N GLU A 202 16.79 13.28 3.90
CA GLU A 202 15.73 13.77 4.78
C GLU A 202 14.39 13.81 4.03
N GLY A 203 14.39 14.27 2.77
CA GLY A 203 13.18 14.28 1.95
C GLY A 203 12.64 12.89 1.62
N ALA A 204 13.55 11.92 1.41
CA ALA A 204 13.20 10.52 1.24
C ALA A 204 12.55 9.94 2.51
N LEU A 205 13.08 10.29 3.69
CA LEU A 205 12.50 9.89 4.97
C LEU A 205 11.15 10.57 5.25
N GLU A 206 10.99 11.86 4.91
CA GLU A 206 9.70 12.55 5.01
C GLU A 206 8.65 11.86 4.10
N LEU A 207 9.02 11.47 2.88
CA LEU A 207 8.12 10.74 1.98
C LEU A 207 7.62 9.43 2.61
N LEU A 208 8.52 8.68 3.23
CA LEU A 208 8.19 7.45 3.94
C LEU A 208 7.24 7.71 5.11
N ARG A 209 7.52 8.73 5.94
CA ARG A 209 6.68 9.12 7.08
C ARG A 209 5.29 9.57 6.64
N VAL A 210 5.21 10.41 5.60
CA VAL A 210 3.94 10.86 5.02
C VAL A 210 3.12 9.67 4.49
N ALA A 211 3.73 8.78 3.71
CA ALA A 211 3.05 7.60 3.19
C ALA A 211 2.50 6.71 4.31
N LEU A 212 3.33 6.40 5.30
CA LEU A 212 2.95 5.52 6.42
C LEU A 212 1.90 6.17 7.33
N ALA A 213 2.00 7.47 7.61
CA ALA A 213 1.01 8.16 8.44
C ALA A 213 -0.37 8.21 7.76
N MET A 214 -0.43 8.57 6.47
CA MET A 214 -1.68 8.52 5.71
C MET A 214 -2.24 7.10 5.64
N GLY A 215 -1.39 6.11 5.38
CA GLY A 215 -1.79 4.71 5.28
C GLY A 215 -2.33 4.16 6.59
N ASP A 216 -1.65 4.42 7.71
CA ASP A 216 -2.07 3.99 9.05
C ASP A 216 -3.36 4.70 9.48
N GLY A 217 -3.50 6.01 9.21
CA GLY A 217 -4.73 6.76 9.47
C GLY A 217 -5.93 6.21 8.70
N ALA A 218 -5.78 6.02 7.39
CA ALA A 218 -6.82 5.41 6.55
C ALA A 218 -7.18 3.99 7.01
N ALA A 219 -6.16 3.19 7.35
CA ALA A 219 -6.33 1.83 7.85
C ALA A 219 -7.14 1.78 9.15
N ARG A 220 -6.78 2.62 10.13
CA ARG A 220 -7.45 2.67 11.44
C ARG A 220 -8.89 3.17 11.30
N HIS A 221 -9.14 4.17 10.48
CA HIS A 221 -10.50 4.63 10.22
C HIS A 221 -11.36 3.52 9.60
N THR A 222 -10.87 2.87 8.54
CA THR A 222 -11.58 1.76 7.91
C THR A 222 -11.77 0.61 8.90
N LEU A 223 -10.73 0.19 9.62
CA LEU A 223 -10.83 -0.87 10.62
C LEU A 223 -11.83 -0.56 11.74
N ALA A 224 -11.84 0.67 12.28
CA ALA A 224 -12.81 1.09 13.28
C ALA A 224 -14.25 0.98 12.73
N ARG A 225 -14.49 1.51 11.52
CA ARG A 225 -15.78 1.37 10.84
C ARG A 225 -16.20 -0.10 10.64
N LEU A 226 -15.25 -0.97 10.31
CA LEU A 226 -15.52 -2.40 10.17
C LEU A 226 -15.85 -3.05 11.53
N LEU A 227 -15.14 -2.68 12.59
CA LEU A 227 -15.42 -3.16 13.94
C LEU A 227 -16.76 -2.66 14.49
N ASP A 228 -17.26 -1.52 14.02
CA ASP A 228 -18.60 -1.04 14.41
C ASP A 228 -19.72 -1.81 13.71
N GLN A 229 -19.48 -2.28 12.49
CA GLN A 229 -20.47 -3.01 11.68
C GLN A 229 -20.52 -4.51 12.01
N VAL A 230 -19.36 -5.12 12.29
CA VAL A 230 -19.20 -6.58 12.37
C VAL A 230 -19.87 -7.25 13.57
N PRO A 231 -19.85 -6.73 14.82
CA PRO A 231 -20.38 -7.47 15.97
C PRO A 231 -21.86 -7.82 15.85
N ALA A 232 -22.70 -6.92 15.31
CA ALA A 232 -24.12 -7.17 15.12
C ALA A 232 -24.38 -8.24 14.04
N ASP A 233 -23.70 -8.13 12.91
CA ASP A 233 -23.85 -9.05 11.77
C ASP A 233 -23.22 -10.43 12.06
N TRP A 234 -22.10 -10.46 12.78
CA TRP A 234 -21.38 -11.69 13.11
C TRP A 234 -22.04 -12.45 14.25
N LEU A 235 -22.55 -11.78 15.30
CA LEU A 235 -23.34 -12.45 16.35
C LEU A 235 -24.63 -13.07 15.78
N GLY A 236 -25.19 -12.51 14.71
CA GLY A 236 -26.34 -13.08 13.99
C GLY A 236 -26.02 -14.24 13.05
N ALA A 237 -24.76 -14.36 12.60
CA ALA A 237 -24.34 -15.32 11.55
C ALA A 237 -23.26 -16.33 11.98
N ALA A 238 -22.87 -16.34 13.26
CA ALA A 238 -21.82 -17.24 13.76
C ALA A 238 -22.24 -18.72 13.62
N PRO A 239 -21.34 -19.61 13.14
CA PRO A 239 -21.60 -21.04 13.09
C PRO A 239 -21.97 -21.59 14.48
N ALA A 240 -22.98 -22.45 14.54
CA ALA A 240 -23.34 -23.15 15.78
C ALA A 240 -22.11 -23.90 16.32
N GLY A 241 -21.66 -23.53 17.53
CA GLY A 241 -20.42 -24.03 18.15
C GLY A 241 -19.25 -23.04 18.22
N ALA A 242 -19.40 -21.82 17.69
CA ALA A 242 -18.45 -20.72 17.94
C ALA A 242 -18.60 -20.10 19.35
N GLY A 243 -19.63 -20.51 20.09
CA GLY A 243 -19.86 -20.16 21.48
C GLY A 243 -19.39 -21.27 22.41
N VAL A 244 -18.63 -20.85 23.43
CA VAL A 244 -18.20 -21.63 24.60
C VAL A 244 -17.02 -22.56 24.34
N GLU A 245 -15.81 -22.04 24.56
CA GLU A 245 -14.80 -22.68 25.42
C GLU A 245 -13.58 -21.74 25.67
N ALA A 246 -13.32 -21.51 26.97
CA ALA A 246 -12.21 -20.82 27.64
C ALA A 246 -12.13 -19.26 27.60
N ASP A 247 -12.28 -18.67 28.79
CA ASP A 247 -12.04 -17.27 29.24
C ASP A 247 -12.17 -16.12 28.24
N GLY A 248 -13.24 -15.33 28.43
CA GLY A 248 -13.57 -14.14 27.66
C GLY A 248 -14.63 -14.44 26.59
N GLY A 249 -15.78 -13.76 26.65
CA GLY A 249 -16.80 -13.91 25.62
C GLY A 249 -16.32 -13.34 24.28
N PRO A 250 -16.97 -13.67 23.15
CA PRO A 250 -16.67 -13.05 21.84
C PRO A 250 -16.69 -11.50 21.90
N GLY A 251 -17.53 -10.93 22.78
CA GLY A 251 -17.57 -9.48 23.03
C GLY A 251 -16.27 -8.93 23.62
N ASP A 252 -15.59 -9.67 24.50
CA ASP A 252 -14.34 -9.23 25.13
C ASP A 252 -13.19 -9.21 24.12
N ASP A 253 -13.13 -10.20 23.22
CA ASP A 253 -12.17 -10.24 22.11
C ASP A 253 -12.36 -9.05 21.16
N TRP A 254 -13.60 -8.71 20.83
CA TRP A 254 -13.91 -7.55 19.98
C TRP A 254 -13.54 -6.23 20.65
N GLU A 255 -13.80 -6.07 21.94
CA GLU A 255 -13.43 -4.88 22.69
C GLU A 255 -11.90 -4.73 22.82
N ALA A 256 -11.17 -5.84 22.99
CA ALA A 256 -9.72 -5.86 22.99
C ALA A 256 -9.13 -5.44 21.63
N LEU A 257 -9.66 -5.98 20.53
CA LEU A 257 -9.29 -5.56 19.17
C LEU A 257 -9.58 -4.08 18.92
N ARG A 258 -10.76 -3.60 19.36
CA ARG A 258 -11.16 -2.20 19.27
C ARG A 258 -10.17 -1.31 20.01
N ARG A 259 -9.87 -1.58 21.29
CA ARG A 259 -8.90 -0.81 22.07
C ARG A 259 -7.54 -0.72 21.37
N ARG A 260 -7.07 -1.78 20.72
CA ARG A 260 -5.79 -1.74 19.98
C ARG A 260 -5.81 -0.85 18.75
N ILE A 261 -6.92 -0.83 18.02
CA ILE A 261 -7.08 0.03 16.84
C ILE A 261 -7.28 1.49 17.25
N GLU A 262 -8.12 1.73 18.27
CA GLU A 262 -8.56 3.04 18.75
C GLU A 262 -7.63 3.72 19.74
N THR A 263 -6.58 3.06 20.24
CA THR A 263 -5.59 3.74 21.08
C THR A 263 -4.34 4.12 20.28
N PRO A 264 -4.40 5.13 19.38
CA PRO A 264 -3.17 5.75 18.96
C PRO A 264 -2.55 6.37 20.23
N GLY A 265 -1.34 5.95 20.57
CA GLY A 265 -0.49 6.90 21.30
C GLY A 265 -0.43 8.20 20.48
N PRO A 266 -0.19 9.37 21.12
CA PRO A 266 -0.01 10.60 20.37
C PRO A 266 0.97 10.36 19.22
N LEU A 267 0.52 10.64 17.98
CA LEU A 267 1.38 10.48 16.82
C LEU A 267 2.61 11.37 17.05
N ALA A 268 3.79 10.77 17.14
CA ALA A 268 5.03 11.53 17.17
C ALA A 268 5.31 12.25 15.82
N PHE A 269 4.51 11.97 14.79
CA PHE A 269 4.49 12.67 13.51
C PHE A 269 3.05 13.06 13.15
N HIS A 270 2.73 14.36 13.17
CA HIS A 270 1.49 14.88 12.61
C HIS A 270 1.55 14.81 11.08
N GLY A 271 1.18 13.63 10.57
CA GLY A 271 1.05 13.39 9.14
C GLY A 271 -0.26 13.97 8.60
N PRO A 272 -0.34 14.18 7.28
CA PRO A 272 -1.60 14.49 6.63
C PRO A 272 -2.57 13.31 6.77
N GLU A 273 -3.86 13.61 6.89
CA GLU A 273 -4.94 12.62 6.96
C GLU A 273 -5.83 12.74 5.73
N LEU A 274 -6.39 11.61 5.29
CA LEU A 274 -7.38 11.58 4.22
C LEU A 274 -8.77 11.85 4.81
N ALA A 275 -9.56 12.64 4.11
CA ALA A 275 -10.95 12.86 4.48
C ALA A 275 -11.76 11.55 4.31
N PRO A 276 -12.86 11.34 5.06
CA PRO A 276 -13.67 10.11 4.96
C PRO A 276 -14.10 9.76 3.52
N GLU A 277 -14.44 10.75 2.71
CA GLU A 277 -14.80 10.60 1.29
C GLU A 277 -13.64 10.18 0.37
N GLU A 278 -12.40 10.27 0.85
CA GLU A 278 -11.18 9.89 0.15
C GLU A 278 -10.71 8.48 0.54
N LEU A 279 -11.40 7.80 1.46
CA LEU A 279 -11.05 6.47 1.94
C LEU A 279 -11.54 5.33 1.03
N THR A 280 -12.09 5.66 -0.14
CA THR A 280 -12.50 4.67 -1.14
C THR A 280 -11.52 4.63 -2.31
N TYR A 281 -11.21 3.43 -2.79
CA TYR A 281 -10.40 3.24 -3.98
C TYR A 281 -11.25 3.54 -5.22
N GLN A 282 -10.76 4.46 -6.04
CA GLN A 282 -11.40 4.84 -7.31
C GLN A 282 -10.36 4.93 -8.42
N THR A 283 -10.58 4.24 -9.53
CA THR A 283 -9.53 3.93 -10.52
C THR A 283 -8.94 5.14 -11.27
N LEU A 284 -9.69 6.23 -11.44
CA LEU A 284 -9.21 7.47 -12.06
C LEU A 284 -8.68 8.48 -11.05
N VAL A 285 -9.22 8.46 -9.83
CA VAL A 285 -9.08 9.56 -8.87
C VAL A 285 -8.16 9.20 -7.70
N ARG A 286 -8.30 7.97 -7.19
CA ARG A 286 -7.62 7.44 -5.99
C ARG A 286 -7.03 6.05 -6.27
N SER A 287 -6.52 5.85 -7.49
CA SER A 287 -5.82 4.63 -7.85
C SER A 287 -4.44 4.57 -7.21
N CYS A 288 -3.85 3.38 -7.21
CA CYS A 288 -2.46 3.15 -6.80
C CYS A 288 -1.48 4.22 -7.31
N ALA A 289 -1.53 4.52 -8.62
CA ALA A 289 -0.68 5.52 -9.26
C ALA A 289 -1.03 6.96 -8.84
N ALA A 290 -2.32 7.30 -8.76
CA ALA A 290 -2.77 8.62 -8.33
C ALA A 290 -2.38 8.91 -6.88
N MET A 291 -2.51 7.91 -5.99
CA MET A 291 -2.12 8.02 -4.59
C MET A 291 -0.60 8.08 -4.41
N ALA A 292 0.19 7.30 -5.18
CA ALA A 292 1.64 7.41 -5.18
C ALA A 292 2.10 8.81 -5.62
N ARG A 293 1.51 9.36 -6.69
CA ARG A 293 1.71 10.74 -7.14
C ARG A 293 1.35 11.75 -6.05
N TYR A 294 0.15 11.65 -5.48
CA TYR A 294 -0.34 12.54 -4.44
C TYR A 294 0.63 12.57 -3.24
N THR A 295 1.08 11.39 -2.79
CA THR A 295 2.03 11.26 -1.67
C THR A 295 3.36 11.96 -1.96
N VAL A 296 3.91 11.80 -3.17
CA VAL A 296 5.16 12.47 -3.59
C VAL A 296 4.98 13.99 -3.62
N LEU A 297 3.90 14.48 -4.23
CA LEU A 297 3.66 15.93 -4.35
C LEU A 297 3.39 16.58 -3.00
N LEU A 298 2.62 15.92 -2.14
CA LEU A 298 2.31 16.40 -0.80
C LEU A 298 3.59 16.51 0.03
N THR A 299 4.45 15.50 -0.05
CA THR A 299 5.77 15.51 0.59
C THR A 299 6.63 16.65 0.06
N ALA A 300 6.74 16.79 -1.27
CA ALA A 300 7.54 17.85 -1.88
C ALA A 300 7.06 19.24 -1.46
N ARG A 301 5.74 19.49 -1.43
CA ARG A 301 5.17 20.76 -0.96
C ARG A 301 5.50 21.02 0.51
N ARG A 302 5.30 20.03 1.38
CA ARG A 302 5.66 20.14 2.81
C ARG A 302 7.13 20.47 3.04
N LEU A 303 8.03 19.87 2.25
CA LEU A 303 9.46 20.15 2.32
C LEU A 303 9.78 21.58 1.85
N VAL A 304 9.18 22.01 0.72
CA VAL A 304 9.32 23.38 0.21
C VAL A 304 8.81 24.40 1.21
N ASP A 305 7.66 24.17 1.84
CA ASP A 305 7.06 25.05 2.84
C ASP A 305 7.93 25.14 4.11
N ARG A 306 8.73 24.10 4.40
CA ARG A 306 9.75 24.08 5.46
C ARG A 306 11.09 24.73 5.04
N GLY A 307 11.19 25.25 3.82
CA GLY A 307 12.41 25.88 3.28
C GLY A 307 13.37 24.91 2.57
N LEU A 308 13.01 23.63 2.40
CA LEU A 308 13.77 22.65 1.64
C LEU A 308 13.23 22.60 0.20
N ALA A 309 13.86 23.37 -0.70
CA ALA A 309 13.44 23.48 -2.10
C ALA A 309 14.54 23.12 -3.11
N ASP A 310 15.65 22.52 -2.65
CA ASP A 310 16.79 22.17 -3.49
C ASP A 310 16.37 21.26 -4.65
N GLY A 311 16.67 21.73 -5.86
CA GLY A 311 16.40 20.98 -7.08
C GLY A 311 14.92 20.87 -7.49
N VAL A 312 13.98 21.43 -6.72
CA VAL A 312 12.58 21.53 -7.11
C VAL A 312 12.36 22.80 -7.92
N ASP A 313 11.49 22.76 -8.92
CA ASP A 313 10.97 23.94 -9.62
C ASP A 313 9.57 24.27 -9.05
N PRO A 314 9.44 25.23 -8.11
CA PRO A 314 8.16 25.53 -7.46
C PRO A 314 7.10 26.01 -8.44
N ALA A 315 7.49 26.63 -9.56
CA ALA A 315 6.56 27.11 -10.59
C ALA A 315 5.96 25.96 -11.40
N LYS A 316 6.62 24.81 -11.43
CA LYS A 316 6.15 23.59 -12.09
C LYS A 316 5.70 22.50 -11.12
N LEU A 317 5.86 22.71 -9.81
CA LEU A 317 5.40 21.79 -8.77
C LEU A 317 3.87 21.79 -8.72
N PRO A 318 3.20 20.71 -9.14
CA PRO A 318 1.75 20.64 -9.15
C PRO A 318 1.17 20.57 -7.73
N GLU A 319 -0.05 21.07 -7.58
CA GLU A 319 -0.81 20.87 -6.34
C GLU A 319 -1.04 19.37 -6.05
N PRO A 320 -0.84 18.95 -4.79
CA PRO A 320 -1.19 17.61 -4.32
C PRO A 320 -2.71 17.55 -4.11
N ALA A 321 -3.47 17.49 -5.20
CA ALA A 321 -4.91 17.35 -5.16
C ALA A 321 -5.33 15.96 -5.62
N LEU A 322 -6.23 15.34 -4.85
CA LEU A 322 -7.06 14.23 -5.33
C LEU A 322 -8.23 14.83 -6.12
N GLY A 323 -8.62 14.17 -7.21
CA GLY A 323 -9.75 14.63 -8.01
C GLY A 323 -11.09 14.39 -7.31
N VAL A 324 -12.18 14.78 -7.98
CA VAL A 324 -13.54 14.49 -7.51
C VAL A 324 -14.08 13.28 -8.27
N THR A 325 -14.76 12.38 -7.55
CA THR A 325 -15.51 11.28 -8.17
C THR A 325 -16.85 11.81 -8.69
N GLU A 326 -17.03 11.77 -10.01
CA GLU A 326 -18.25 12.30 -10.63
C GLU A 326 -19.38 11.25 -10.61
N PRO A 327 -20.66 11.67 -10.57
CA PRO A 327 -21.80 10.75 -10.48
C PRO A 327 -21.85 9.69 -11.59
N TRP A 328 -21.34 10.00 -12.80
CA TRP A 328 -21.30 9.02 -13.88
C TRP A 328 -20.35 7.86 -13.59
N MET A 329 -19.28 8.08 -12.81
CA MET A 329 -18.30 7.05 -12.44
C MET A 329 -18.95 6.03 -11.50
N GLN A 330 -19.69 6.50 -10.50
CA GLN A 330 -20.43 5.65 -9.56
C GLN A 330 -21.54 4.83 -10.23
N ALA A 331 -22.06 5.31 -11.36
CA ALA A 331 -23.08 4.62 -12.11
C ALA A 331 -22.52 3.54 -13.07
N ILE A 332 -21.21 3.53 -13.36
CA ILE A 332 -20.58 2.58 -14.29
C ILE A 332 -20.61 1.12 -13.81
N PRO A 333 -20.28 0.80 -12.54
CA PRO A 333 -20.28 -0.59 -12.07
C PRO A 333 -21.62 -1.30 -12.25
N LYS A 334 -22.72 -0.54 -12.30
CA LYS A 334 -24.10 -1.03 -12.43
C LYS A 334 -24.66 -0.89 -13.86
N ALA A 335 -23.87 -0.37 -14.80
CA ALA A 335 -24.32 -0.12 -16.16
C ALA A 335 -24.23 -1.37 -17.05
N ASP A 336 -25.21 -1.55 -17.92
CA ASP A 336 -25.12 -2.46 -19.06
C ASP A 336 -24.25 -1.85 -20.19
N LEU A 337 -24.06 -2.59 -21.29
CA LEU A 337 -23.25 -2.12 -22.43
C LEU A 337 -23.75 -0.77 -23.00
N ARG A 338 -25.07 -0.60 -23.08
CA ARG A 338 -25.68 0.67 -23.52
C ARG A 338 -25.36 1.79 -22.54
N GLY A 339 -25.49 1.54 -21.24
CA GLY A 339 -25.16 2.47 -20.18
C GLY A 339 -23.68 2.85 -20.15
N LEU A 340 -22.77 1.93 -20.46
CA LEU A 340 -21.34 2.22 -20.62
C LEU A 340 -21.10 3.16 -21.80
N PHE A 341 -21.68 2.84 -22.97
CA PHE A 341 -21.53 3.65 -24.18
C PHE A 341 -22.02 5.09 -23.98
N MET A 342 -23.17 5.27 -23.34
CA MET A 342 -23.74 6.59 -23.04
C MET A 342 -22.86 7.45 -22.11
N ARG A 343 -21.96 6.82 -21.33
CA ARG A 343 -21.06 7.50 -20.39
C ARG A 343 -19.66 7.74 -20.95
N ALA A 344 -19.31 7.12 -22.08
CA ALA A 344 -18.01 7.32 -22.74
C ALA A 344 -17.69 8.80 -23.04
N PRO A 345 -18.64 9.65 -23.50
CA PRO A 345 -18.36 11.08 -23.70
C PRO A 345 -17.99 11.81 -22.40
N SER A 346 -18.64 11.47 -21.28
CA SER A 346 -18.32 12.03 -19.96
C SER A 346 -16.93 11.61 -19.50
N ALA A 347 -16.57 10.33 -19.69
CA ALA A 347 -15.24 9.83 -19.39
C ALA A 347 -14.15 10.53 -20.22
N LEU A 348 -14.34 10.69 -21.53
CA LEU A 348 -13.41 11.40 -22.41
C LEU A 348 -13.28 12.88 -22.01
N ARG A 349 -14.40 13.55 -21.72
CA ARG A 349 -14.39 14.95 -21.25
C ARG A 349 -13.66 15.08 -19.92
N TYR A 350 -13.86 14.15 -19.00
CA TYR A 350 -13.20 14.14 -17.70
C TYR A 350 -11.68 13.97 -17.86
N ILE A 351 -11.23 12.99 -18.65
CA ILE A 351 -9.80 12.76 -18.92
C ILE A 351 -9.17 13.98 -19.61
N ALA A 352 -9.85 14.59 -20.58
CA ALA A 352 -9.36 15.78 -21.27
C ALA A 352 -9.18 16.99 -20.32
N ARG A 353 -10.05 17.13 -19.31
CA ARG A 353 -9.96 18.18 -18.29
C ARG A 353 -8.98 17.85 -17.18
N ASN A 354 -8.75 16.57 -16.92
CA ASN A 354 -7.94 16.07 -15.82
C ASN A 354 -6.85 15.13 -16.34
N PRO A 355 -5.89 15.60 -17.16
CA PRO A 355 -4.86 14.71 -17.74
C PRO A 355 -4.04 13.98 -16.68
N ARG A 356 -3.99 14.50 -15.44
CA ARG A 356 -3.31 13.90 -14.28
C ARG A 356 -3.85 12.53 -13.86
N VAL A 357 -5.04 12.15 -14.31
CA VAL A 357 -5.63 10.81 -14.05
C VAL A 357 -4.97 9.72 -14.87
N LEU A 358 -4.14 10.08 -15.85
CA LEU A 358 -3.43 9.14 -16.72
C LEU A 358 -2.06 8.77 -16.10
N PRO A 359 -1.88 7.52 -15.63
CA PRO A 359 -0.68 7.12 -14.90
C PRO A 359 0.63 7.32 -15.69
N ASN A 360 0.58 7.14 -17.01
CA ASN A 360 1.74 7.26 -17.89
C ASN A 360 2.29 8.71 -17.99
N LEU A 361 1.53 9.73 -17.56
CA LEU A 361 1.98 11.12 -17.54
C LEU A 361 2.69 11.50 -16.23
N ILE A 362 2.52 10.72 -15.17
CA ILE A 362 3.06 11.02 -13.83
C ILE A 362 4.58 11.23 -13.86
N PRO A 363 5.40 10.33 -14.47
CA PRO A 363 6.85 10.54 -14.46
C PRO A 363 7.29 11.82 -15.16
N GLY A 364 6.58 12.23 -16.23
CA GLY A 364 6.87 13.47 -16.95
C GLY A 364 6.55 14.71 -16.12
N GLU A 365 5.45 14.69 -15.38
CA GLU A 365 5.08 15.76 -14.46
C GLU A 365 6.10 15.91 -13.32
N LEU A 366 6.55 14.79 -12.73
CA LEU A 366 7.57 14.81 -11.68
C LEU A 366 8.95 15.26 -12.20
N ASP A 367 9.36 14.88 -13.42
CA ASP A 367 10.59 15.39 -14.03
C ASP A 367 10.52 16.91 -14.26
N ALA A 368 9.37 17.41 -14.72
CA ALA A 368 9.17 18.84 -14.94
C ALA A 368 9.28 19.65 -13.64
N ALA A 369 8.82 19.09 -12.52
CA ALA A 369 8.95 19.68 -11.18
C ALA A 369 10.36 19.51 -10.57
N GLY A 370 11.29 18.81 -11.24
CA GLY A 370 12.64 18.56 -10.74
C GLY A 370 12.75 17.42 -9.71
N LEU A 371 11.71 16.60 -9.59
CA LEU A 371 11.56 15.54 -8.59
C LEU A 371 12.11 14.18 -9.03
N LEU A 372 12.71 14.09 -10.22
CA LEU A 372 13.37 12.87 -10.69
C LEU A 372 14.89 13.08 -10.80
N VAL A 373 15.65 12.05 -10.45
CA VAL A 373 17.09 12.01 -10.74
C VAL A 373 17.29 11.92 -12.25
N ARG A 374 18.24 12.68 -12.80
CA ARG A 374 18.57 12.66 -14.24
C ARG A 374 19.92 12.01 -14.50
N LYS A 375 20.02 11.25 -15.59
CA LYS A 375 21.29 10.76 -16.17
C LYS A 375 21.48 11.46 -17.52
N GLY A 376 22.33 12.50 -17.53
CA GLY A 376 22.41 13.43 -18.65
C GLY A 376 21.12 14.24 -18.80
N ARG A 377 20.52 14.25 -20.00
CA ARG A 377 19.30 15.03 -20.29
C ARG A 377 17.98 14.31 -20.02
N LYS A 378 18.02 13.06 -19.54
CA LYS A 378 16.82 12.23 -19.37
C LYS A 378 16.66 11.79 -17.91
N PRO A 379 15.41 11.58 -17.44
CA PRO A 379 15.16 10.91 -16.17
C PRO A 379 15.89 9.57 -16.11
N TRP A 380 16.43 9.25 -14.94
CA TRP A 380 17.04 7.96 -14.69
C TRP A 380 15.93 6.91 -14.49
N LEU A 381 15.74 6.11 -15.53
CA LEU A 381 14.80 5.01 -15.58
C LEU A 381 15.54 3.68 -15.40
N LEU A 382 15.04 2.86 -14.48
CA LEU A 382 15.47 1.50 -14.22
C LEU A 382 14.34 0.55 -14.66
N LYS A 383 14.70 -0.45 -15.46
CA LYS A 383 13.73 -1.44 -15.96
C LYS A 383 13.99 -2.78 -15.30
N TYR A 384 13.04 -3.25 -14.49
CA TYR A 384 13.11 -4.57 -13.87
C TYR A 384 12.15 -5.56 -14.55
N GLY A 385 12.60 -6.79 -14.75
CA GLY A 385 11.82 -7.84 -15.40
C GLY A 385 12.66 -9.05 -15.74
N ALA A 386 12.05 -10.09 -16.31
CA ALA A 386 12.72 -11.36 -16.59
C ALA A 386 13.99 -11.22 -17.46
N LYS A 387 13.97 -10.25 -18.41
CA LYS A 387 15.10 -9.91 -19.31
C LYS A 387 15.86 -8.65 -18.88
N GLY A 388 15.42 -7.99 -17.82
CA GLY A 388 15.96 -6.72 -17.35
C GLY A 388 16.77 -6.87 -16.06
N LEU A 389 16.84 -5.79 -15.30
CA LEU A 389 17.38 -5.85 -13.94
C LEU A 389 16.48 -6.75 -13.09
N ARG A 390 17.10 -7.43 -12.12
CA ARG A 390 16.39 -8.05 -11.02
C ARG A 390 16.58 -7.14 -9.81
N PRO A 391 15.50 -6.77 -9.09
CA PRO A 391 15.62 -5.88 -7.94
C PRO A 391 16.39 -6.51 -6.79
N TYR A 392 16.47 -7.86 -6.74
CA TYR A 392 17.28 -8.67 -5.81
C TYR A 392 18.13 -9.66 -6.59
N SER A 393 19.06 -10.29 -5.91
CA SER A 393 20.20 -10.88 -6.58
C SER A 393 20.97 -11.89 -5.72
N SER A 394 21.96 -12.52 -6.34
CA SER A 394 23.26 -12.79 -5.72
C SER A 394 24.36 -11.77 -6.12
N GLN A 395 24.03 -10.68 -6.84
CA GLN A 395 24.93 -9.66 -7.44
C GLN A 395 24.42 -8.18 -7.47
N GLY A 396 23.32 -7.87 -6.83
CA GLY A 396 22.42 -6.71 -6.89
C GLY A 396 22.53 -5.82 -5.66
N ALA A 397 23.73 -5.86 -5.08
CA ALA A 397 24.30 -4.76 -4.35
C ALA A 397 25.74 -4.59 -4.86
N ARG A 398 25.93 -4.30 -6.15
CA ARG A 398 27.01 -3.38 -6.48
C ARG A 398 26.40 -2.00 -6.54
N ARG A 399 26.83 -1.14 -5.60
CA ARG A 399 26.85 0.29 -5.82
C ARG A 399 27.29 0.50 -7.26
N PHE A 400 26.42 1.08 -8.08
CA PHE A 400 26.96 1.92 -9.14
C PHE A 400 27.50 3.14 -8.39
N GLU A 401 28.77 3.08 -8.04
CA GLU A 401 29.54 4.31 -7.83
C GLU A 401 29.60 5.01 -9.19
N PRO A 402 29.37 6.33 -9.25
CA PRO A 402 29.30 7.10 -10.49
C PRO A 402 30.52 6.92 -11.40
#